data_AF-A0A6L7UPM7-F1
#
_entry.id   AF-A0A6L7UPM7-F1
#
_cell.length_a   1.000
_cell.length_b   1.000
_cell.length_c   1.000
_cell.angle_alpha   90.00
_cell.angle_beta   90.00
_cell.angle_gamma   90.00
#
_symmetry.space_group_name_H-M   'P 1'
#
loop_
_entity.id
_entity.type
_entity.pdbx_description
1 polymer ?
#
loop_
_entity_poly.entity_id
_entity_poly.type
_entity_poly.pdbx_seq_one_letter_code
_entity_poly.pdbx_strand_id
1 'polypeptide(L)'
;MSRGVGWGNRRAAIVGLLLAGGAVGAGGDLRGQTPRVTIEPDTTEIHVGDPLALRLAVEHPADFAVRWPDSLSLDPFEALALEVGPSEASADGARTSAVLHVTAFELGELEIPSFTLELTDGGDGTATVSTDPVVIGVTTVGLDESGDIRDVKGPRAIARNWLLLWPWLLLAVALAGLGYWWGCRRRGRPGRADSRPPVPARPAHEIALEALDRLEASPLLERGEIKPYHIEVSRIIRAYLEGRYRIWALEMVTPDVISSLGHAGVDPGIRTAFERFLDACDLVKFAKWRPDDAACRSILADARTLVERTRFVPPPAVVESEAMAGEAEAAADERSEAAVP
;
A
#
# COMPACT_ATOMS: atom_id res chain seq x y z
N MET A 1 -33.30 0.98 -41.31
CA MET A 1 -32.79 -0.35 -41.74
C MET A 1 -31.92 -0.84 -40.61
N SER A 2 -32.07 -1.98 -39.92
CA SER A 2 -32.94 -3.15 -40.01
C SER A 2 -32.70 -3.94 -38.71
N ARG A 3 -33.77 -4.33 -37.98
CA ARG A 3 -33.99 -5.56 -37.18
C ARG A 3 -32.93 -5.93 -36.11
N GLY A 4 -33.19 -6.16 -34.83
CA GLY A 4 -34.41 -6.60 -34.13
C GLY A 4 -34.43 -8.13 -33.98
N VAL A 5 -33.85 -8.69 -32.91
CA VAL A 5 -34.03 -10.06 -32.35
C VAL A 5 -33.44 -9.99 -30.91
N GLY A 6 -34.06 -10.33 -29.77
CA GLY A 6 -35.20 -11.20 -29.48
C GLY A 6 -34.72 -12.51 -28.84
N TRP A 7 -34.17 -12.49 -27.61
CA TRP A 7 -33.82 -13.72 -26.89
C TRP A 7 -34.99 -14.15 -26.00
N GLY A 8 -35.54 -15.33 -26.34
CA GLY A 8 -36.73 -15.90 -25.75
C GLY A 8 -36.45 -16.70 -24.49
N ASN A 9 -37.24 -16.42 -23.46
CA ASN A 9 -37.45 -17.29 -22.31
C ASN A 9 -38.08 -18.61 -22.78
N ARG A 10 -37.40 -19.74 -22.58
CA ARG A 10 -37.99 -21.07 -22.70
C ARG A 10 -38.34 -21.58 -21.31
N ARG A 11 -39.60 -21.38 -20.93
CA ARG A 11 -40.25 -22.14 -19.85
C ARG A 11 -40.64 -23.49 -20.43
N ALA A 12 -39.98 -24.56 -20.01
CA ALA A 12 -40.44 -25.91 -20.28
C ALA A 12 -41.59 -26.22 -19.30
N ALA A 13 -42.79 -26.40 -19.84
CA ALA A 13 -43.92 -26.99 -19.13
C ALA A 13 -43.84 -28.50 -19.35
N ILE A 14 -43.79 -29.29 -18.28
CA ILE A 14 -43.94 -30.74 -18.35
C ILE A 14 -45.36 -31.07 -17.88
N VAL A 15 -46.08 -31.73 -18.78
CA VAL A 15 -47.45 -32.23 -18.61
C VAL A 15 -47.35 -33.55 -17.84
N GLY A 16 -47.87 -33.59 -16.62
CA GLY A 16 -48.02 -34.82 -15.85
C GLY A 16 -49.16 -35.68 -16.41
N LEU A 17 -48.81 -36.84 -16.95
CA LEU A 17 -49.75 -37.86 -17.40
C LEU A 17 -50.14 -38.74 -16.20
N LEU A 18 -51.29 -38.46 -15.59
CA LEU A 18 -51.89 -39.30 -14.54
C LEU A 18 -52.51 -40.56 -15.17
N LEU A 19 -51.82 -41.68 -15.10
CA LEU A 19 -52.40 -43.01 -15.33
C LEU A 19 -53.12 -43.47 -14.06
N ALA A 20 -54.42 -43.24 -14.01
CA ALA A 20 -55.32 -43.81 -13.00
C ALA A 20 -55.61 -45.29 -13.34
N GLY A 21 -54.95 -46.21 -12.64
CA GLY A 21 -55.35 -47.61 -12.56
C GLY A 21 -56.15 -47.84 -11.27
N GLY A 22 -57.44 -48.13 -11.40
CA GLY A 22 -58.32 -48.44 -10.27
C GLY A 22 -58.33 -49.92 -9.92
N ALA A 23 -58.49 -50.23 -8.63
CA ALA A 23 -59.16 -51.45 -8.16
C ALA A 23 -59.81 -51.20 -6.79
N VAL A 24 -61.06 -51.65 -6.69
CA VAL A 24 -61.98 -51.52 -5.55
C VAL A 24 -61.70 -52.61 -4.50
N GLY A 25 -61.83 -52.26 -3.22
CA GLY A 25 -61.96 -53.22 -2.12
C GLY A 25 -62.48 -52.54 -0.85
N ALA A 26 -63.74 -52.83 -0.49
CA ALA A 26 -64.38 -52.33 0.73
C ALA A 26 -64.16 -53.29 1.92
N GLY A 27 -63.92 -52.72 3.11
CA GLY A 27 -64.22 -53.37 4.40
C GLY A 27 -63.04 -53.57 5.36
N GLY A 28 -62.99 -52.74 6.41
CA GLY A 28 -62.62 -53.09 7.79
C GLY A 28 -61.18 -53.54 8.11
N ASP A 29 -60.33 -52.60 8.52
CA ASP A 29 -59.53 -52.61 9.77
C ASP A 29 -58.52 -51.46 9.73
N LEU A 30 -58.63 -50.49 10.66
CA LEU A 30 -57.76 -49.30 10.75
C LEU A 30 -56.38 -49.62 11.37
N ARG A 31 -55.84 -50.82 11.11
CA ARG A 31 -54.45 -51.25 11.40
C ARG A 31 -53.71 -51.73 10.14
N GLY A 32 -54.24 -51.43 8.96
CA GLY A 32 -53.75 -51.93 7.67
C GLY A 32 -53.12 -50.88 6.76
N GLN A 33 -52.66 -49.73 7.27
CA GLN A 33 -51.96 -48.77 6.43
C GLN A 33 -50.51 -49.23 6.24
N THR A 34 -50.23 -49.84 5.09
CA THR A 34 -48.89 -50.23 4.69
C THR A 34 -48.06 -48.97 4.42
N PRO A 35 -46.93 -48.78 5.12
CA PRO A 35 -46.09 -47.62 4.90
C PRO A 35 -45.53 -47.66 3.47
N ARG A 36 -45.45 -46.49 2.83
CA ARG A 36 -45.04 -46.34 1.42
C ARG A 36 -43.88 -45.36 1.33
N VAL A 37 -42.89 -45.67 0.51
CA VAL A 37 -41.78 -44.78 0.19
C VAL A 37 -41.83 -44.48 -1.29
N THR A 38 -41.81 -43.19 -1.64
CA THR A 38 -41.69 -42.72 -3.03
C THR A 38 -40.33 -42.06 -3.19
N ILE A 39 -39.62 -42.41 -4.26
CA ILE A 39 -38.36 -41.79 -4.67
C ILE A 39 -38.58 -41.03 -5.97
N GLU A 40 -38.18 -39.76 -6.00
CA GLU A 40 -38.29 -38.90 -7.17
C GLU A 40 -36.94 -38.23 -7.46
N PRO A 41 -36.28 -38.57 -8.58
CA PRO A 41 -35.06 -37.89 -8.99
C PRO A 41 -35.39 -36.49 -9.54
N ASP A 42 -34.51 -35.51 -9.29
CA ASP A 42 -34.68 -34.15 -9.83
C ASP A 42 -34.48 -34.09 -11.36
N THR A 43 -33.67 -35.00 -11.91
CA THR A 43 -33.43 -35.18 -13.35
C THR A 43 -33.16 -36.65 -13.65
N THR A 44 -33.48 -37.09 -14.87
CA THR A 44 -33.17 -38.44 -15.37
C THR A 44 -31.85 -38.50 -16.15
N GLU A 45 -31.23 -37.34 -16.39
CA GLU A 45 -29.94 -37.22 -17.09
C GLU A 45 -28.99 -36.31 -16.29
N ILE A 46 -27.77 -36.79 -16.04
CA ILE A 46 -26.69 -36.04 -15.37
C ILE A 46 -25.39 -36.21 -16.12
N HIS A 47 -24.41 -35.35 -15.83
CA HIS A 47 -23.05 -35.59 -16.27
C HIS A 47 -22.22 -36.35 -15.22
N VAL A 48 -21.14 -37.00 -15.65
CA VAL A 48 -20.18 -37.67 -14.76
C VAL A 48 -19.70 -36.69 -13.70
N GLY A 49 -19.89 -37.03 -12.42
CA GLY A 49 -19.49 -36.22 -11.28
C GLY A 49 -20.48 -35.09 -10.89
N ASP A 50 -21.58 -34.92 -11.60
CA ASP A 50 -22.63 -33.98 -11.20
C ASP A 50 -23.45 -34.55 -10.04
N PRO A 51 -23.75 -33.74 -9.00
CA PRO A 51 -24.60 -34.18 -7.91
C PRO A 51 -26.06 -34.30 -8.36
N LEU A 52 -26.67 -35.47 -8.12
CA LEU A 52 -28.08 -35.76 -8.32
C LEU A 52 -28.82 -35.71 -6.97
N ALA A 53 -29.90 -34.94 -6.90
CA ALA A 53 -30.79 -34.91 -5.74
C ALA A 53 -31.95 -35.90 -5.92
N LEU A 54 -32.07 -36.85 -4.98
CA LEU A 54 -33.17 -37.81 -4.90
C LEU A 54 -34.09 -37.39 -3.75
N ARG A 55 -35.33 -36.98 -4.08
CA ARG A 55 -36.34 -36.64 -3.08
C ARG A 55 -37.03 -37.91 -2.62
N LEU A 56 -36.91 -38.20 -1.33
CA LEU A 56 -37.54 -39.33 -0.67
C LEU A 56 -38.76 -38.81 0.12
N ALA A 57 -39.91 -39.41 -0.11
CA ALA A 57 -41.13 -39.16 0.64
C ALA A 57 -41.61 -40.46 1.28
N VAL A 58 -41.56 -40.52 2.61
CA VAL A 58 -42.01 -41.69 3.38
C VAL A 58 -43.36 -41.35 4.01
N GLU A 59 -44.40 -42.06 3.60
CA GLU A 59 -45.74 -42.00 4.19
C GLU A 59 -45.89 -43.13 5.19
N HIS A 60 -46.15 -42.78 6.46
CA HIS A 60 -46.26 -43.74 7.55
C HIS A 60 -47.34 -43.34 8.55
N PRO A 61 -47.87 -44.27 9.35
CA PRO A 61 -48.80 -43.92 10.42
C PRO A 61 -48.12 -43.00 11.45
N ALA A 62 -48.91 -42.16 12.12
CA ALA A 62 -48.40 -41.13 13.04
C ALA A 62 -47.61 -41.68 14.24
N ASP A 63 -47.82 -42.96 14.58
CA ASP A 63 -47.16 -43.64 15.70
C ASP A 63 -45.77 -44.22 15.35
N PHE A 64 -45.38 -44.17 14.06
CA PHE A 64 -44.11 -44.70 13.57
C PHE A 64 -43.07 -43.59 13.37
N ALA A 65 -41.82 -43.89 13.69
CA ALA A 65 -40.66 -43.06 13.36
C ALA A 65 -39.78 -43.74 12.29
N VAL A 66 -39.27 -42.96 11.34
CA VAL A 66 -38.38 -43.44 10.27
C VAL A 66 -36.94 -43.45 10.76
N ARG A 67 -36.27 -44.61 10.68
CA ARG A 67 -34.84 -44.74 10.96
C ARG A 67 -34.04 -44.64 9.66
N TRP A 68 -33.24 -43.57 9.56
CA TRP A 68 -32.36 -43.35 8.42
C TRP A 68 -31.05 -44.14 8.59
N PRO A 69 -30.57 -44.85 7.55
CA PRO A 69 -29.30 -45.56 7.61
C PRO A 69 -28.12 -44.58 7.58
N ASP A 70 -27.07 -44.87 8.36
CA ASP A 70 -25.85 -44.05 8.40
C ASP A 70 -25.02 -44.13 7.11
N SER A 71 -25.19 -45.22 6.34
CA SER A 71 -24.54 -45.45 5.05
C SER A 71 -25.44 -46.28 4.14
N LEU A 72 -25.58 -45.90 2.87
CA LEU A 72 -26.22 -46.71 1.84
C LEU A 72 -25.20 -47.12 0.77
N SER A 73 -25.19 -48.39 0.40
CA SER A 73 -24.48 -48.88 -0.79
C SER A 73 -25.40 -48.75 -1.99
N LEU A 74 -25.12 -47.82 -2.90
CA LEU A 74 -25.94 -47.53 -4.08
C LEU A 74 -25.15 -47.78 -5.38
N ASP A 75 -24.16 -48.67 -5.36
CA ASP A 75 -23.29 -48.97 -6.51
C ASP A 75 -24.11 -49.12 -7.80
N PRO A 76 -23.78 -48.37 -8.88
CA PRO A 76 -22.56 -47.58 -9.12
C PRO A 76 -22.60 -46.11 -8.62
N PHE A 77 -23.61 -45.72 -7.84
CA PHE A 77 -23.74 -44.39 -7.24
C PHE A 77 -23.11 -44.30 -5.85
N GLU A 78 -22.46 -43.17 -5.57
CA GLU A 78 -21.92 -42.83 -4.26
C GLU A 78 -22.82 -41.81 -3.55
N ALA A 79 -23.19 -42.09 -2.29
CA ALA A 79 -23.96 -41.17 -1.46
C ALA A 79 -23.06 -40.07 -0.89
N LEU A 80 -23.38 -38.80 -1.22
CA LEU A 80 -22.64 -37.61 -0.77
C LEU A 80 -23.19 -37.05 0.54
N ALA A 81 -24.52 -36.93 0.65
CA ALA A 81 -25.19 -36.37 1.82
C ALA A 81 -26.65 -36.81 1.89
N LEU A 82 -27.17 -36.98 3.11
CA LEU A 82 -28.59 -37.22 3.38
C LEU A 82 -29.11 -36.08 4.27
N GLU A 83 -30.01 -35.26 3.72
CA GLU A 83 -30.66 -34.17 4.44
C GLU A 83 -32.09 -34.58 4.80
N VAL A 84 -32.33 -34.83 6.10
CA VAL A 84 -33.65 -35.21 6.60
C VAL A 84 -34.48 -33.96 6.87
N GLY A 85 -35.63 -33.85 6.19
CA GLY A 85 -36.63 -32.80 6.38
C GLY A 85 -37.57 -33.08 7.55
N PRO A 86 -38.43 -32.10 7.91
CA PRO A 86 -39.40 -32.28 8.98
C PRO A 86 -40.45 -33.34 8.63
N SER A 87 -40.97 -34.00 9.66
CA SER A 87 -42.15 -34.85 9.55
C SER A 87 -43.40 -33.98 9.63
N GLU A 88 -44.24 -34.02 8.59
CA GLU A 88 -45.47 -33.23 8.50
C GLU A 88 -46.70 -34.13 8.66
N ALA A 89 -47.74 -33.64 9.33
CA ALA A 89 -49.01 -34.36 9.42
C ALA A 89 -49.69 -34.37 8.03
N SER A 90 -50.07 -35.56 7.57
CA SER A 90 -50.79 -35.79 6.32
C SER A 90 -52.23 -36.26 6.62
N ALA A 91 -53.13 -36.15 5.65
CA ALA A 91 -54.54 -36.53 5.81
C ALA A 91 -54.72 -37.99 6.29
N ASP A 92 -53.77 -38.85 5.94
CA ASP A 92 -53.78 -40.29 6.21
C ASP A 92 -52.67 -40.75 7.18
N GLY A 93 -51.97 -39.84 7.88
CA GLY A 93 -50.87 -40.19 8.80
C GLY A 93 -49.82 -39.09 8.96
N ALA A 94 -48.53 -39.46 8.87
CA ALA A 94 -47.40 -38.53 8.82
C ALA A 94 -46.58 -38.77 7.55
N ARG A 95 -46.01 -37.70 7.01
CA ARG A 95 -45.13 -37.73 5.84
C ARG A 95 -43.78 -37.14 6.22
N THR A 96 -42.73 -37.94 6.11
CA THR A 96 -41.36 -37.51 6.35
C THR A 96 -40.64 -37.37 5.01
N SER A 97 -40.04 -36.21 4.77
CA SER A 97 -39.28 -35.93 3.54
C SER A 97 -37.78 -35.99 3.82
N ALA A 98 -36.99 -36.46 2.86
CA ALA A 98 -35.53 -36.34 2.89
C ALA A 98 -34.98 -36.13 1.48
N VAL A 99 -33.81 -35.53 1.38
CA VAL A 99 -33.09 -35.36 0.12
C VAL A 99 -31.77 -36.10 0.22
N LEU A 100 -31.58 -37.10 -0.64
CA LEU A 100 -30.35 -37.85 -0.76
C LEU A 100 -29.57 -37.33 -1.97
N HIS A 101 -28.37 -36.82 -1.73
CA HIS A 101 -27.44 -36.40 -2.78
C HIS A 101 -26.55 -37.57 -3.16
N VAL A 102 -26.57 -37.95 -4.43
CA VAL A 102 -25.73 -39.00 -4.99
C VAL A 102 -24.93 -38.50 -6.19
N THR A 103 -23.84 -39.17 -6.51
CA THR A 103 -23.06 -38.92 -7.74
C THR A 103 -22.64 -40.24 -8.36
N ALA A 104 -22.42 -40.25 -9.67
CA ALA A 104 -21.86 -41.39 -10.38
C ALA A 104 -20.61 -40.98 -11.17
N PHE A 105 -19.63 -41.88 -11.20
CA PHE A 105 -18.40 -41.73 -11.98
C PHE A 105 -18.36 -42.64 -13.22
N GLU A 106 -19.31 -43.57 -13.32
CA GLU A 106 -19.49 -44.44 -14.49
C GLU A 106 -20.40 -43.78 -15.54
N LEU A 107 -20.25 -44.20 -16.79
CA LEU A 107 -21.01 -43.69 -17.94
C LEU A 107 -22.06 -44.71 -18.37
N GLY A 108 -23.21 -44.22 -18.86
CA GLY A 108 -24.29 -45.06 -19.41
C GLY A 108 -25.61 -44.90 -18.66
N GLU A 109 -26.55 -45.80 -18.94
CA GLU A 109 -27.78 -45.91 -18.16
C GLU A 109 -27.47 -46.73 -16.90
N LEU A 110 -27.40 -46.04 -15.76
CA LEU A 110 -27.07 -46.63 -14.47
C LEU A 110 -28.35 -46.73 -13.62
N GLU A 111 -28.51 -47.83 -12.91
CA GLU A 111 -29.66 -48.07 -12.04
C GLU A 111 -29.29 -47.82 -10.59
N ILE A 112 -30.11 -47.03 -9.89
CA ILE A 112 -30.07 -46.88 -8.44
C ILE A 112 -30.85 -48.06 -7.84
N PRO A 113 -30.20 -48.95 -7.07
CA PRO A 113 -30.88 -50.12 -6.53
C PRO A 113 -31.92 -49.75 -5.48
N SER A 114 -32.95 -50.60 -5.35
CA SER A 114 -33.89 -50.51 -4.23
C SER A 114 -33.17 -50.68 -2.89
N PHE A 115 -33.47 -49.82 -1.93
CA PHE A 115 -32.96 -49.90 -0.57
C PHE A 115 -34.11 -49.87 0.42
N THR A 116 -33.89 -50.44 1.61
CA THR A 116 -34.94 -50.62 2.61
C THR A 116 -34.74 -49.66 3.77
N LEU A 117 -35.84 -49.04 4.21
CA LEU A 117 -35.94 -48.20 5.39
C LEU A 117 -36.70 -48.93 6.49
N GLU A 118 -36.18 -48.85 7.71
CA GLU A 118 -36.83 -49.39 8.91
C GLU A 118 -37.69 -48.31 9.57
N LEU A 119 -38.94 -48.66 9.88
CA LEU A 119 -39.86 -47.84 10.67
C LEU A 119 -40.11 -48.53 12.01
N THR A 120 -40.00 -47.77 13.10
CA THR A 120 -40.22 -48.27 14.46
C THR A 120 -41.46 -47.64 15.07
N ASP A 121 -42.38 -48.47 15.54
CA ASP A 121 -43.49 -48.07 16.42
C ASP A 121 -42.96 -47.85 17.85
N GLY A 122 -43.54 -46.91 18.59
CA GLY A 122 -43.16 -46.57 19.96
C GLY A 122 -43.30 -47.70 21.01
N GLY A 123 -43.68 -48.91 20.59
CA GLY A 123 -43.89 -50.09 21.44
C GLY A 123 -43.20 -51.40 21.02
N ASP A 124 -42.21 -51.37 20.09
CA ASP A 124 -41.39 -52.50 19.57
C ASP A 124 -41.81 -53.13 18.22
N GLY A 125 -42.77 -52.56 17.49
CA GLY A 125 -43.09 -52.99 16.12
C GLY A 125 -42.11 -52.44 15.08
N THR A 126 -41.49 -53.30 14.26
CA THR A 126 -40.68 -52.86 13.10
C THR A 126 -41.40 -53.13 11.79
N ALA A 127 -41.60 -52.10 10.97
CA ALA A 127 -42.05 -52.22 9.59
C ALA A 127 -40.92 -51.84 8.64
N THR A 128 -40.75 -52.57 7.54
CA THR A 128 -39.73 -52.28 6.53
C THR A 128 -40.39 -51.85 5.23
N VAL A 129 -39.89 -50.78 4.61
CA VAL A 129 -40.33 -50.33 3.29
C VAL A 129 -39.16 -50.19 2.37
N SER A 130 -39.31 -50.68 1.14
CA SER A 130 -38.29 -50.57 0.10
C SER A 130 -38.65 -49.49 -0.91
N THR A 131 -37.63 -48.80 -1.44
CA THR A 131 -37.79 -47.87 -2.57
C THR A 131 -37.90 -48.63 -3.90
N ASP A 132 -38.48 -47.99 -4.91
CA ASP A 132 -38.41 -48.48 -6.28
C ASP A 132 -37.04 -48.16 -6.90
N PRO A 133 -36.51 -49.04 -7.78
CA PRO A 133 -35.29 -48.75 -8.51
C PRO A 133 -35.51 -47.63 -9.53
N VAL A 134 -34.48 -46.79 -9.75
CA VAL A 134 -34.54 -45.64 -10.65
C VAL A 134 -33.37 -45.67 -11.62
N VAL A 135 -33.65 -45.58 -12.92
CA VAL A 135 -32.61 -45.52 -13.96
C VAL A 135 -32.26 -44.08 -14.28
N ILE A 136 -30.98 -43.75 -14.30
CA ILE A 136 -30.43 -42.43 -14.59
C ILE A 136 -29.39 -42.55 -15.71
N GLY A 137 -29.51 -41.71 -16.74
CA GLY A 137 -28.52 -41.60 -17.80
C GLY A 137 -27.35 -40.71 -17.39
N VAL A 138 -26.14 -41.27 -17.31
CA VAL A 138 -24.91 -40.54 -17.02
C VAL A 138 -24.12 -40.34 -18.30
N THR A 139 -23.97 -39.08 -18.70
CA THR A 139 -23.27 -38.66 -19.92
C THR A 139 -22.00 -37.88 -19.57
N THR A 140 -21.12 -37.67 -20.53
CA THR A 140 -19.91 -36.86 -20.33
C THR A 140 -20.08 -35.48 -20.93
N VAL A 141 -19.51 -34.46 -20.27
CA VAL A 141 -19.42 -33.11 -20.80
C VAL A 141 -18.37 -33.06 -21.92
N GLY A 142 -18.82 -32.86 -23.16
CA GLY A 142 -17.95 -32.49 -24.27
C GLY A 142 -17.59 -33.58 -25.28
N LEU A 143 -18.31 -34.71 -25.31
CA LEU A 143 -18.34 -35.55 -26.50
C LEU A 143 -19.36 -34.98 -27.51
N ASP A 144 -18.94 -33.96 -28.25
CA ASP A 144 -19.50 -33.80 -29.58
C ASP A 144 -19.06 -35.05 -30.36
N GLU A 145 -20.00 -35.87 -30.85
CA GLU A 145 -19.74 -37.11 -31.62
C GLU A 145 -18.88 -36.89 -32.89
N SER A 146 -18.49 -35.65 -33.17
CA SER A 146 -17.68 -35.23 -34.30
C SER A 146 -16.19 -35.59 -34.20
N GLY A 147 -15.71 -36.13 -33.07
CA GLY A 147 -14.36 -36.69 -32.95
C GLY A 147 -13.20 -35.73 -33.26
N ASP A 148 -13.48 -34.43 -33.38
CA ASP A 148 -12.49 -33.43 -33.75
C ASP A 148 -11.79 -32.96 -32.48
N ILE A 149 -10.61 -33.54 -32.23
CA ILE A 149 -9.72 -33.09 -31.15
C ILE A 149 -9.35 -31.65 -31.46
N ARG A 150 -10.04 -30.71 -30.81
CA ARG A 150 -9.73 -29.29 -30.96
C ARG A 150 -8.38 -29.00 -30.33
N ASP A 151 -7.55 -28.26 -31.05
CA ASP A 151 -6.28 -27.77 -30.54
C ASP A 151 -6.47 -26.95 -29.25
N VAL A 152 -5.47 -26.97 -28.38
CA VAL A 152 -5.47 -26.22 -27.13
C VAL A 152 -5.62 -24.74 -27.48
N LYS A 153 -6.68 -24.09 -26.97
CA LYS A 153 -6.89 -22.65 -27.17
C LYS A 153 -5.64 -21.90 -26.74
N GLY A 154 -5.04 -21.17 -27.67
CA GLY A 154 -3.87 -20.35 -27.40
C GLY A 154 -4.14 -19.27 -26.33
N PRO A 155 -3.08 -18.66 -25.77
CA PRO A 155 -3.22 -17.60 -24.76
C PRO A 155 -4.10 -16.47 -25.29
N ARG A 156 -5.11 -16.07 -24.53
CA ARG A 156 -5.92 -14.90 -24.90
C ARG A 156 -5.01 -13.67 -24.93
N ALA A 157 -4.84 -13.09 -26.11
CA ALA A 157 -4.14 -11.82 -26.26
C ALA A 157 -4.92 -10.75 -25.49
N ILE A 158 -4.36 -10.28 -24.38
CA ILE A 158 -4.88 -9.11 -23.66
C ILE A 158 -4.68 -7.94 -24.62
N ALA A 159 -5.78 -7.36 -25.10
CA ALA A 159 -5.73 -6.19 -25.97
C ALA A 159 -4.91 -5.09 -25.28
N ARG A 160 -3.87 -4.60 -25.96
CA ARG A 160 -2.97 -3.57 -25.44
C ARG A 160 -3.78 -2.30 -25.21
N ASN A 161 -4.21 -2.08 -23.97
CA ASN A 161 -5.03 -0.93 -23.63
C ASN A 161 -4.14 0.32 -23.49
N TRP A 162 -3.95 1.07 -24.58
CA TRP A 162 -3.16 2.30 -24.58
C TRP A 162 -3.67 3.35 -23.57
N LEU A 163 -4.94 3.24 -23.15
CA LEU A 163 -5.52 4.06 -22.07
C LEU A 163 -4.77 3.89 -20.73
N LEU A 164 -4.14 2.74 -20.48
CA LEU A 164 -3.36 2.50 -19.26
C LEU A 164 -2.05 3.29 -19.23
N LEU A 165 -1.56 3.77 -20.38
CA LEU A 165 -0.33 4.58 -20.49
C LEU A 165 -0.59 6.07 -20.32
N TRP A 166 -1.84 6.52 -20.47
CA TRP A 166 -2.25 7.92 -20.33
C TRP A 166 -1.90 8.57 -18.97
N PRO A 167 -2.12 7.92 -17.81
CA PRO A 167 -1.73 8.51 -16.53
C PRO A 167 -0.22 8.70 -16.39
N TRP A 168 0.57 7.80 -16.96
CA TRP A 168 2.03 7.91 -16.97
C TRP A 168 2.52 9.06 -17.85
N LEU A 169 1.88 9.26 -19.01
CA LEU A 169 2.17 10.40 -19.87
C LEU A 169 1.81 11.73 -19.20
N LEU A 170 0.63 11.81 -18.56
CA LEU A 170 0.22 12.99 -17.80
C LEU A 170 1.18 13.30 -16.64
N LEU A 171 1.64 12.28 -15.93
CA LEU A 171 2.62 12.44 -14.85
C LEU A 171 3.95 12.98 -15.39
N ALA A 172 4.45 12.46 -16.51
CA ALA A 172 5.67 12.95 -17.13
C ALA A 172 5.57 14.43 -17.55
N VAL A 173 4.44 14.82 -18.14
CA VAL A 173 4.16 16.22 -18.51
C VAL A 173 4.08 17.12 -17.27
N ALA A 174 3.42 16.67 -16.21
CA ALA A 174 3.31 17.43 -14.96
C ALA A 174 4.69 17.65 -14.31
N LEU A 175 5.55 16.63 -14.29
CA LEU A 175 6.91 16.73 -13.76
C LEU A 175 7.78 17.66 -14.62
N ALA A 176 7.68 17.59 -15.94
CA ALA A 176 8.38 18.49 -16.84
C ALA A 176 7.95 19.96 -16.64
N GLY A 177 6.63 20.19 -16.50
CA GLY A 177 6.08 21.51 -16.19
C GLY A 177 6.55 22.05 -14.84
N LEU A 178 6.58 21.21 -13.81
CA LEU A 178 7.07 21.59 -12.48
C LEU A 178 8.57 21.93 -12.51
N GLY A 179 9.37 21.13 -13.22
CA GLY A 179 10.80 21.37 -13.42
C GLY A 179 11.06 22.69 -14.16
N TYR A 180 10.30 22.95 -15.23
CA TYR A 180 10.35 24.21 -15.98
C TYR A 180 9.96 25.40 -15.09
N TRP A 181 8.83 25.31 -14.38
CA TRP A 181 8.37 26.36 -13.46
C TRP A 181 9.42 26.66 -12.37
N TRP A 182 10.02 25.62 -11.79
CA TRP A 182 11.06 25.79 -10.77
C TRP A 182 12.33 26.42 -11.35
N GLY A 183 12.74 26.02 -12.55
CA GLY A 183 13.85 26.62 -13.28
C GLY A 183 13.61 28.10 -13.60
N CYS A 184 12.41 28.45 -14.08
CA CYS A 184 12.01 29.83 -14.33
C CYS A 184 11.92 30.66 -13.04
N ARG A 185 11.41 30.09 -11.94
CA ARG A 185 11.38 30.77 -10.63
C ARG A 185 12.78 31.00 -10.05
N ARG A 186 13.74 30.13 -10.34
CA ARG A 186 15.15 30.33 -9.96
C ARG A 186 15.85 31.38 -10.83
N ARG A 187 15.53 31.45 -12.13
CA ARG A 187 16.12 32.42 -13.08
C ARG A 187 15.47 33.81 -13.01
N GLY A 188 14.18 33.88 -12.70
CA GLY A 188 13.37 35.09 -12.64
C GLY A 188 13.35 35.76 -11.27
N ARG A 189 14.33 35.50 -10.39
CA ARG A 189 14.54 36.34 -9.20
C ARG A 189 15.39 37.54 -9.64
N PRO A 190 14.80 38.72 -9.94
CA PRO A 190 15.57 39.96 -9.88
C PRO A 190 16.23 40.00 -8.50
N GLY A 191 17.50 40.39 -8.46
CA GLY A 191 18.37 40.32 -7.29
C GLY A 191 17.58 40.62 -6.02
N ARG A 192 17.54 39.65 -5.09
CA ARG A 192 16.96 39.84 -3.78
C ARG A 192 17.54 41.15 -3.23
N ALA A 193 16.66 42.13 -3.02
CA ALA A 193 16.95 43.26 -2.18
C ALA A 193 17.61 42.73 -0.90
N ASP A 194 18.87 43.13 -0.73
CA ASP A 194 19.85 42.80 0.30
C ASP A 194 19.45 41.69 1.30
N SER A 195 19.37 40.44 0.83
CA SER A 195 19.21 39.28 1.72
C SER A 195 20.55 38.87 2.32
N ARG A 196 21.43 39.81 2.63
CA ARG A 196 22.73 39.56 3.25
C ARG A 196 22.55 39.67 4.77
N PRO A 197 23.19 38.81 5.57
CA PRO A 197 23.21 38.96 7.02
C PRO A 197 23.64 40.38 7.41
N PRO A 198 23.06 40.99 8.47
CA PRO A 198 23.46 42.32 8.92
C PRO A 198 24.95 42.34 9.27
N VAL A 199 25.64 43.45 8.97
CA VAL A 199 27.05 43.61 9.36
C VAL A 199 27.10 43.79 10.88
N PRO A 200 27.89 42.98 11.61
CA PRO A 200 28.03 43.16 13.04
C PRO A 200 28.67 44.52 13.37
N ALA A 201 28.27 45.12 14.49
CA ALA A 201 28.79 46.42 14.93
C ALA A 201 30.31 46.39 15.24
N ARG A 202 30.83 45.22 15.62
CA ARG A 202 32.26 44.94 15.82
C ARG A 202 32.79 44.05 14.69
N PRO A 203 34.08 44.13 14.35
CA PRO A 203 34.69 43.24 13.36
C PRO A 203 34.43 41.77 13.68
N ALA A 204 33.96 41.01 12.69
CA ALA A 204 33.55 39.61 12.89
C ALA A 204 34.66 38.72 13.48
N HIS A 205 35.93 39.00 13.16
CA HIS A 205 37.08 38.25 13.67
C HIS A 205 37.30 38.47 15.17
N GLU A 206 37.08 39.68 15.70
CA GLU A 206 37.19 39.94 17.13
C GLU A 206 36.12 39.18 17.93
N ILE A 207 34.87 39.21 17.42
CA ILE A 207 33.75 38.49 18.04
C ILE A 207 34.03 36.99 18.07
N ALA A 208 34.57 36.46 16.97
CA ALA A 208 34.89 35.04 16.85
C ALA A 208 36.03 34.63 17.79
N LEU A 209 37.12 35.39 17.86
CA LEU A 209 38.25 35.11 18.76
C LEU A 209 37.82 35.18 20.23
N GLU A 210 37.05 36.20 20.62
CA GLU A 210 36.51 36.33 21.98
C GLU A 210 35.56 35.15 22.33
N ALA A 211 34.80 34.65 21.37
CA ALA A 211 33.96 33.47 21.57
C ALA A 211 34.79 32.18 21.69
N LEU A 212 35.87 32.04 20.91
CA LEU A 212 36.79 30.90 21.01
C LEU A 212 37.54 30.90 22.35
N ASP A 213 37.95 32.07 22.85
CA ASP A 213 38.60 32.20 24.17
C ASP A 213 37.65 31.81 25.30
N ARG A 214 36.39 32.23 25.23
CA ARG A 214 35.35 31.80 26.19
C ARG A 214 35.08 30.31 26.13
N LEU A 215 35.13 29.71 24.94
CA LEU A 215 34.95 28.28 24.76
C LEU A 215 36.13 27.47 25.29
N GLU A 216 37.36 27.96 25.11
CA GLU A 216 38.57 27.35 25.68
C GLU A 216 38.56 27.39 27.20
N ALA A 217 38.13 28.50 27.80
CA ALA A 217 37.98 28.64 29.25
C ALA A 217 36.77 27.87 29.83
N SER A 218 35.95 27.22 28.98
CA SER A 218 34.76 26.51 29.43
C SER A 218 35.11 25.14 30.01
N PRO A 219 34.38 24.67 31.05
CA PRO A 219 34.57 23.34 31.64
C PRO A 219 34.02 22.19 30.76
N LEU A 220 33.67 22.43 29.48
CA LEU A 220 33.04 21.41 28.62
C LEU A 220 33.97 20.21 28.40
N LEU A 221 35.25 20.45 28.10
CA LEU A 221 36.22 19.36 27.91
C LEU A 221 36.49 18.62 29.22
N GLU A 222 36.63 19.35 30.34
CA GLU A 222 36.83 18.76 31.68
C GLU A 222 35.68 17.84 32.10
N ARG A 223 34.45 18.16 31.69
CA ARG A 223 33.25 17.34 31.93
C ARG A 223 33.05 16.22 30.89
N GLY A 224 33.95 16.07 29.92
CA GLY A 224 33.83 15.08 28.85
C GLY A 224 32.74 15.41 27.82
N GLU A 225 32.26 16.66 27.77
CA GLU A 225 31.22 17.14 26.84
C GLU A 225 31.80 17.46 25.45
N ILE A 226 32.42 16.46 24.81
CA ILE A 226 33.09 16.60 23.51
C ILE A 226 32.13 17.05 22.39
N LYS A 227 30.91 16.51 22.38
CA LYS A 227 29.91 16.83 21.35
C LYS A 227 29.42 18.29 21.46
N PRO A 228 28.96 18.78 22.63
CA PRO A 228 28.65 20.20 22.81
C PRO A 228 29.81 21.12 22.43
N TYR A 229 31.04 20.76 22.80
CA TYR A 229 32.23 21.53 22.45
C TYR A 229 32.40 21.69 20.92
N HIS A 230 32.31 20.61 20.14
CA HIS A 230 32.44 20.67 18.67
C HIS A 230 31.28 21.41 17.99
N ILE A 231 30.05 21.26 18.53
CA ILE A 231 28.89 22.02 18.05
C ILE A 231 29.14 23.51 18.23
N GLU A 232 29.68 23.92 19.37
CA GLU A 232 29.93 25.33 19.68
C GLU A 232 31.09 25.90 18.85
N VAL A 233 32.21 25.17 18.71
CA VAL A 233 33.32 25.54 17.81
C VAL A 233 32.80 25.77 16.37
N SER A 234 31.99 24.84 15.84
CA SER A 234 31.40 24.96 14.50
C SER A 234 30.46 26.16 14.39
N ARG A 235 29.63 26.40 15.41
CA ARG A 235 28.70 27.54 15.47
C ARG A 235 29.44 28.88 15.44
N ILE A 236 30.54 29.00 16.20
CA ILE A 236 31.36 30.22 16.23
C ILE A 236 31.94 30.52 14.84
N ILE A 237 32.52 29.51 14.18
CA ILE A 237 33.07 29.69 12.83
C ILE A 237 31.98 30.00 11.81
N ARG A 238 30.81 29.35 11.88
CA ARG A 238 29.69 29.68 11.00
C ARG A 238 29.24 31.13 11.19
N ALA A 239 29.06 31.59 12.44
CA ALA A 239 28.74 32.99 12.75
C ALA A 239 29.81 33.97 12.23
N TYR A 240 31.09 33.60 12.34
CA TYR A 240 32.19 34.38 11.76
C TYR A 240 32.06 34.52 10.24
N LEU A 241 31.76 33.42 9.54
CA LEU A 241 31.56 33.45 8.09
C LEU A 241 30.37 34.34 7.69
N GLU A 242 29.29 34.36 8.49
CA GLU A 242 28.17 35.28 8.25
C GLU A 242 28.58 36.73 8.35
N GLY A 243 29.29 37.10 9.42
CA GLY A 243 29.74 38.47 9.64
C GLY A 243 30.80 38.92 8.63
N ARG A 244 31.70 38.02 8.20
CA ARG A 244 32.84 38.35 7.35
C ARG A 244 32.53 38.31 5.85
N TYR A 245 31.78 37.31 5.41
CA TYR A 245 31.51 37.04 3.99
C TYR A 245 30.06 37.28 3.59
N ARG A 246 29.19 37.65 4.55
CA ARG A 246 27.78 37.95 4.33
C ARG A 246 27.01 36.80 3.68
N ILE A 247 27.29 35.58 4.16
CA ILE A 247 26.60 34.33 3.81
C ILE A 247 25.82 33.81 5.02
N TRP A 248 24.68 33.14 4.84
CA TRP A 248 23.89 32.60 5.96
C TRP A 248 24.42 31.23 6.42
N ALA A 249 25.68 31.16 6.86
CA ALA A 249 26.38 29.93 7.18
C ALA A 249 25.79 29.13 8.37
N LEU A 250 25.05 29.76 9.28
CA LEU A 250 24.33 29.07 10.36
C LEU A 250 23.12 28.29 9.84
N GLU A 251 22.49 28.77 8.76
CA GLU A 251 21.29 28.21 8.13
C GLU A 251 21.60 27.29 6.93
N MET A 252 22.88 27.04 6.65
CA MET A 252 23.33 26.27 5.49
C MET A 252 23.97 24.94 5.91
N VAL A 253 23.83 23.92 5.06
CA VAL A 253 24.64 22.69 5.19
C VAL A 253 26.08 22.96 4.72
N THR A 254 27.03 22.17 5.22
CA THR A 254 28.47 22.37 4.96
C THR A 254 28.82 22.52 3.47
N PRO A 255 28.31 21.67 2.54
CA PRO A 255 28.58 21.85 1.11
C PRO A 255 28.08 23.20 0.55
N ASP A 256 26.94 23.70 1.03
CA ASP A 256 26.38 24.98 0.61
C ASP A 256 27.19 26.17 1.16
N VAL A 257 27.75 26.04 2.37
CA VAL A 257 28.69 27.03 2.93
C VAL A 257 29.93 27.15 2.05
N ILE A 258 30.56 26.03 1.68
CA ILE A 258 31.77 26.01 0.84
C ILE A 258 31.49 26.56 -0.55
N SER A 259 30.35 26.19 -1.15
CA SER A 259 29.88 26.76 -2.42
C SER A 259 29.69 28.28 -2.31
N SER A 260 29.05 28.76 -1.24
CA SER A 260 28.81 30.20 -1.00
C SER A 260 30.10 30.99 -0.80
N LEU A 261 31.11 30.42 -0.13
CA LEU A 261 32.45 31.01 -0.02
C LEU A 261 33.13 31.14 -1.40
N GLY A 262 32.91 30.18 -2.30
CA GLY A 262 33.36 30.26 -3.68
C GLY A 262 32.76 31.45 -4.43
N HIS A 263 31.45 31.64 -4.30
CA HIS A 263 30.75 32.79 -4.90
C HIS A 263 31.18 34.13 -4.28
N ALA A 264 31.62 34.12 -3.01
CA ALA A 264 32.14 35.30 -2.32
C ALA A 264 33.62 35.62 -2.67
N GLY A 265 34.26 34.84 -3.56
CA GLY A 265 35.62 35.10 -4.02
C GLY A 265 36.72 34.67 -3.05
N VAL A 266 36.43 33.75 -2.12
CA VAL A 266 37.44 33.23 -1.17
C VAL A 266 38.43 32.31 -1.90
N ASP A 267 39.71 32.46 -1.58
CA ASP A 267 40.80 31.63 -2.10
C ASP A 267 40.50 30.12 -1.99
N PRO A 268 40.76 29.30 -3.05
CA PRO A 268 40.54 27.86 -3.02
C PRO A 268 41.20 27.14 -1.84
N GLY A 269 42.43 27.50 -1.46
CA GLY A 269 43.13 26.87 -0.34
C GLY A 269 42.49 27.18 1.01
N ILE A 270 41.98 28.40 1.18
CA ILE A 270 41.21 28.79 2.38
C ILE A 270 39.87 28.05 2.42
N ARG A 271 39.18 27.90 1.28
CA ARG A 271 37.91 27.14 1.20
C ARG A 271 38.10 25.68 1.60
N THR A 272 39.13 25.02 1.07
CA THR A 272 39.46 23.64 1.46
C THR A 272 39.79 23.52 2.95
N ALA A 273 40.42 24.54 3.55
CA ALA A 273 40.69 24.53 4.99
C ALA A 273 39.39 24.66 5.81
N PHE A 274 38.44 25.51 5.40
CA PHE A 274 37.10 25.57 6.02
C PHE A 274 36.30 24.28 5.85
N GLU A 275 36.36 23.65 4.68
CA GLU A 275 35.69 22.37 4.39
C GLU A 275 36.18 21.28 5.33
N ARG A 276 37.51 21.07 5.39
CA ARG A 276 38.12 20.08 6.29
C ARG A 276 37.74 20.32 7.76
N PHE A 277 37.73 21.57 8.19
CA PHE A 277 37.36 21.93 9.55
C PHE A 277 35.88 21.65 9.87
N LEU A 278 34.97 22.07 8.97
CA LEU A 278 33.53 21.87 9.16
C LEU A 278 33.17 20.39 9.11
N ASP A 279 33.78 19.62 8.22
CA ASP A 279 33.60 18.17 8.13
C ASP A 279 34.07 17.46 9.41
N ALA A 280 35.22 17.86 9.96
CA ALA A 280 35.72 17.31 11.23
C ALA A 280 34.74 17.57 12.39
N CYS A 281 34.11 18.74 12.44
CA CYS A 281 33.07 19.04 13.42
C CYS A 281 31.79 18.21 13.19
N ASP A 282 31.37 18.05 11.93
CA ASP A 282 30.17 17.30 11.57
C ASP A 282 30.31 15.80 11.88
N LEU A 283 31.52 15.22 11.77
CA LEU A 283 31.81 13.85 12.21
C LEU A 283 31.51 13.64 13.70
N VAL A 284 31.87 14.59 14.57
CA VAL A 284 31.54 14.50 16.01
C VAL A 284 30.05 14.72 16.23
N LYS A 285 29.45 15.69 15.54
CA LYS A 285 28.03 16.06 15.71
C LYS A 285 27.08 14.94 15.31
N PHE A 286 27.36 14.26 14.20
CA PHE A 286 26.46 13.29 13.56
C PHE A 286 26.98 11.85 13.58
N ALA A 287 28.29 11.63 13.40
CA ALA A 287 28.85 10.28 13.22
C ALA A 287 29.27 9.59 14.54
N LYS A 288 28.89 10.15 15.71
CA LYS A 288 29.24 9.63 17.06
C LYS A 288 30.75 9.44 17.28
N TRP A 289 31.60 10.07 16.46
CA TRP A 289 33.04 10.04 16.63
C TRP A 289 33.43 10.80 17.91
N ARG A 290 34.37 10.25 18.68
CA ARG A 290 34.85 10.82 19.94
C ARG A 290 36.37 11.07 19.85
N PRO A 291 36.81 12.27 19.45
CA PRO A 291 38.21 12.65 19.51
C PRO A 291 38.74 12.63 20.95
N ASP A 292 40.06 12.50 21.10
CA ASP A 292 40.74 12.73 22.36
C ASP A 292 40.88 14.24 22.66
N ASP A 293 41.29 14.57 23.89
CA ASP A 293 41.43 15.96 24.32
C ASP A 293 42.44 16.74 23.48
N ALA A 294 43.51 16.08 23.00
CA ALA A 294 44.51 16.68 22.14
C ALA A 294 43.90 17.11 20.79
N ALA A 295 43.11 16.24 20.15
CA ALA A 295 42.38 16.57 18.93
C ALA A 295 41.31 17.65 19.18
N CYS A 296 40.64 17.66 20.33
CA CYS A 296 39.70 18.72 20.73
C CYS A 296 40.39 20.09 20.88
N ARG A 297 41.63 20.13 21.37
CA ARG A 297 42.41 21.38 21.42
C ARG A 297 42.91 21.78 20.03
N SER A 298 43.29 20.80 19.20
CA SER A 298 43.69 21.04 17.81
C SER A 298 42.56 21.69 17.00
N ILE A 299 41.32 21.21 17.11
CA ILE A 299 40.21 21.79 16.33
C ILE A 299 39.95 23.26 16.72
N LEU A 300 40.13 23.63 17.98
CA LEU A 300 40.02 25.01 18.43
C LEU A 300 41.18 25.88 17.93
N ALA A 301 42.41 25.33 17.90
CA ALA A 301 43.56 26.00 17.30
C ALA A 301 43.41 26.20 15.77
N ASP A 302 42.84 25.21 15.07
CA ASP A 302 42.52 25.30 13.64
C ASP A 302 41.46 26.39 13.40
N ALA A 303 40.43 26.46 14.25
CA ALA A 303 39.42 27.51 14.22
C ALA A 303 40.05 28.91 14.34
N ARG A 304 40.93 29.12 15.33
CA ARG A 304 41.66 30.38 15.52
C ARG A 304 42.49 30.74 14.29
N THR A 305 43.26 29.78 13.79
CA THR A 305 44.11 29.96 12.60
C THR A 305 43.30 30.38 11.38
N LEU A 306 42.13 29.77 11.17
CA LEU A 306 41.22 30.13 10.07
C LEU A 306 40.71 31.57 10.20
N VAL A 307 40.31 31.99 11.40
CA VAL A 307 39.84 33.36 11.67
C VAL A 307 40.95 34.37 11.45
N GLU A 308 42.15 34.12 11.97
CA GLU A 308 43.30 35.02 11.83
C GLU A 308 43.75 35.17 10.38
N ARG A 309 43.85 34.06 9.63
CA ARG A 309 44.23 34.09 8.21
C ARG A 309 43.23 34.83 7.32
N THR A 310 41.99 34.96 7.77
CA THR A 310 40.89 35.59 7.00
C THR A 310 40.41 36.91 7.59
N ARG A 311 41.09 37.40 8.63
CA ARG A 311 40.83 38.67 9.30
C ARG A 311 40.67 39.79 8.26
N PHE A 312 39.60 40.55 8.40
CA PHE A 312 39.47 41.80 7.67
C PHE A 312 40.37 42.85 8.33
N VAL A 313 41.39 43.30 7.62
CA VAL A 313 42.18 44.47 8.00
C VAL A 313 41.60 45.66 7.23
N PRO A 314 40.91 46.60 7.88
CA PRO A 314 40.49 47.81 7.18
C PRO A 314 41.75 48.54 6.67
N PRO A 315 41.72 49.10 5.45
CA PRO A 315 42.81 49.95 5.00
C PRO A 315 43.01 51.05 6.06
N PRO A 316 44.27 51.46 6.33
CA PRO A 316 44.52 52.52 7.30
C PRO A 316 43.64 53.70 6.91
N ALA A 317 42.86 54.20 7.89
CA ALA A 317 42.05 55.39 7.67
C ALA A 317 42.99 56.45 7.10
N VAL A 318 42.73 56.87 5.86
CA VAL A 318 43.41 58.02 5.29
C VAL A 318 42.98 59.14 6.20
N VAL A 319 43.87 59.54 7.11
CA VAL A 319 43.68 60.74 7.90
C VAL A 319 43.71 61.83 6.83
N GLU A 320 42.54 62.32 6.42
CA GLU A 320 42.41 63.60 5.74
C GLU A 320 42.85 64.67 6.75
N SER A 321 44.15 64.71 7.04
CA SER A 321 44.76 65.68 7.92
C SER A 321 44.98 66.93 7.11
N GLU A 322 44.18 67.95 7.40
CA GLU A 322 44.61 69.35 7.45
C GLU A 322 45.04 70.05 6.13
N ALA A 323 45.01 69.40 4.97
CA ALA A 323 45.35 70.07 3.71
C ALA A 323 44.23 70.99 3.16
N MET A 324 42.96 70.71 3.49
CA MET A 324 41.82 71.50 3.01
C MET A 324 41.54 72.77 3.85
N ALA A 325 42.22 72.96 4.98
CA ALA A 325 42.12 74.20 5.76
C ALA A 325 43.09 75.29 5.25
N GLY A 326 44.26 74.91 4.72
CA GLY A 326 45.25 75.87 4.21
C GLY A 326 44.88 76.51 2.86
N GLU A 327 44.19 75.77 1.98
CA GLU A 327 43.78 76.31 0.67
C GLU A 327 42.55 77.23 0.76
N ALA A 328 41.71 77.07 1.78
CA ALA A 328 40.56 77.96 2.01
C ALA A 328 41.00 79.31 2.62
N GLU A 329 42.08 79.33 3.41
CA GLU A 329 42.62 80.55 4.02
C GLU A 329 43.49 81.34 3.03
N ALA A 330 44.25 80.67 2.16
CA ALA A 330 45.01 81.33 1.09
C ALA A 330 44.12 81.98 0.01
N ALA A 331 42.97 81.36 -0.32
CA ALA A 331 42.02 81.93 -1.28
C ALA A 331 41.16 83.07 -0.71
N ALA A 332 41.11 83.22 0.62
CA ALA A 332 40.46 84.34 1.29
C ALA A 332 41.38 85.57 1.37
N ASP A 333 42.69 85.36 1.52
CA ASP A 333 43.68 86.44 1.62
C ASP A 333 43.90 87.14 0.25
N GLU A 334 43.96 86.38 -0.85
CA GLU A 334 44.06 86.96 -2.21
C GLU A 334 42.82 87.77 -2.63
N ARG A 335 41.65 87.50 -2.04
CA ARG A 335 40.42 88.28 -2.29
C ARG A 335 40.30 89.54 -1.43
N SER A 336 41.06 89.63 -0.34
CA SER A 336 41.11 90.82 0.51
C SER A 336 42.07 91.89 -0.04
N GLU A 337 43.15 91.48 -0.70
CA GLU A 337 44.17 92.42 -1.21
C GLU A 337 43.80 93.09 -2.54
N ALA A 338 42.83 92.54 -3.29
CA ALA A 338 42.32 93.12 -4.53
C ALA A 338 41.19 94.16 -4.35
N ALA A 339 40.80 94.48 -3.11
CA ALA A 339 39.64 95.32 -2.80
C ALA A 339 39.92 96.39 -1.73
N VAL A 340 40.91 97.26 -1.94
CA VAL A 340 41.01 98.55 -1.23
C VAL A 340 41.46 99.62 -2.25
N PRO A 341 40.77 100.79 -2.32
CA PRO A 341 40.63 101.62 -3.53
C PRO A 341 41.82 102.51 -3.91
#